data_AF-A0A953ALI1-F1
#
_entry.id   AF-A0A953ALI1-F1
#
_cell.length_a   1.000
_cell.length_b   1.000
_cell.length_c   1.000
_cell.angle_alpha   90.00
_cell.angle_beta   90.00
_cell.angle_gamma   90.00
#
_symmetry.space_group_name_H-M   'P 1'
#
loop_
_entity.id
_entity.type
_entity.pdbx_description
1 polymer ?
#
loop_
_entity_poly.entity_id
_entity_poly.type
_entity_poly.pdbx_seq_one_letter_code
_entity_poly.pdbx_strand_id
1 'polypeptide(L)' 'LMRAVERLPLSGRGRARVARVSRTIAALAGSEEVLPEHVAEALAYRSPRELAAA' A
#
# COMPACT_ATOMS: atom_id res chain seq x y z
N LEU A 1 7.12 9.11 -10.12
CA LEU A 1 6.16 8.36 -9.27
C LEU A 1 6.64 8.18 -7.81
N MET A 2 7.94 8.20 -7.49
CA MET A 2 8.42 7.97 -6.10
C MET A 2 8.11 9.07 -5.05
N ARG A 3 7.72 10.29 -5.44
CA ARG A 3 7.58 11.41 -4.47
C ARG A 3 6.22 11.52 -3.76
N ALA A 4 5.22 10.70 -4.13
CA ALA A 4 3.89 10.79 -3.54
C ALA A 4 3.69 9.95 -2.27
N VAL A 5 4.58 8.98 -2.01
CA VAL A 5 4.43 8.00 -0.92
C VAL A 5 4.92 8.53 0.43
N GLU A 6 5.83 9.51 0.45
CA GLU A 6 6.51 9.94 1.69
C GLU A 6 5.66 10.80 2.63
N ARG A 7 4.45 11.20 2.26
CA ARG A 7 3.63 12.14 3.08
C ARG A 7 2.17 11.77 3.24
N LEU A 8 1.81 10.50 3.07
CA LEU A 8 0.44 10.08 3.40
C LEU A 8 0.37 9.68 4.89
N PRO A 9 -0.33 10.43 5.77
CA PRO A 9 -0.50 10.03 7.15
C PRO A 9 -1.35 8.75 7.20
N LEU A 10 -0.69 7.61 7.39
CA LEU A 10 -1.37 6.33 7.50
C LEU A 10 -1.77 6.10 8.96
N SER A 11 -3.07 6.03 9.22
CA SER A 11 -3.59 5.45 10.46
C SER A 11 -3.07 4.01 10.62
N GLY A 12 -3.03 3.49 11.85
CA GLY A 12 -2.59 2.11 12.11
C GLY A 12 -3.35 1.08 11.26
N ARG A 13 -4.66 1.30 11.04
CA ARG A 13 -5.50 0.48 10.14
C ARG A 13 -5.09 0.62 8.67
N GLY A 14 -4.75 1.83 8.24
CA GLY A 14 -4.22 2.09 6.90
C GLY A 14 -2.91 1.34 6.64
N ARG A 15 -1.97 1.36 7.60
CA ARG A 15 -0.72 0.60 7.52
C ARG A 15 -0.97 -0.91 7.43
N ALA A 16 -1.85 -1.43 8.28
CA ALA A 16 -2.22 -2.86 8.27
C ALA A 16 -2.87 -3.28 6.95
N ARG A 17 -3.71 -2.43 6.35
CA ARG A 17 -4.30 -2.71 5.03
C ARG A 17 -3.26 -2.73 3.94
N VAL A 18 -2.39 -1.73 3.85
CA VAL A 18 -1.31 -1.70 2.84
C VAL A 18 -0.46 -2.96 2.96
N ALA A 19 -0.06 -3.35 4.17
CA ALA A 19 0.72 -4.56 4.38
C ALA A 19 0.01 -5.83 3.88
N ARG A 20 -1.32 -5.96 4.05
CA ARG A 20 -2.08 -7.10 3.51
C ARG A 20 -2.15 -7.08 1.99
N VAL A 21 -2.49 -5.92 1.42
CA VAL A 21 -2.62 -5.76 -0.04
C VAL A 21 -1.29 -6.01 -0.74
N SER A 22 -0.18 -5.47 -0.21
CA SER A 22 1.17 -5.70 -0.76
C SER A 22 1.56 -7.17 -0.74
N ARG A 23 1.19 -7.94 0.30
CA ARG A 23 1.40 -9.39 0.32
C ARG A 23 0.59 -10.12 -0.75
N THR A 24 -0.66 -9.71 -0.98
CA THR A 24 -1.48 -10.27 -2.05
C THR A 24 -0.86 -9.97 -3.41
N ILE A 25 -0.42 -8.74 -3.66
CA ILE A 25 0.23 -8.36 -4.93
C ILE A 25 1.51 -9.17 -5.14
N ALA A 26 2.36 -9.30 -4.11
CA ALA A 26 3.57 -10.12 -4.18
C ALA A 26 3.25 -11.58 -4.54
N ALA A 27 2.24 -12.17 -3.90
CA ALA A 27 1.80 -13.53 -4.20
C ALA A 27 1.26 -13.68 -5.63
N LEU A 28 0.51 -12.71 -6.14
CA LEU A 28 0.01 -12.69 -7.52
C LEU A 28 1.14 -12.51 -8.54
N ALA A 29 2.19 -11.78 -8.18
CA ALA A 29 3.40 -11.60 -8.99
C ALA A 29 4.35 -12.81 -8.92
N GLY A 30 4.06 -13.83 -8.10
CA GLY A 30 4.96 -14.97 -7.86
C GLY A 30 6.23 -14.60 -7.09
N SER A 31 6.25 -13.47 -6.40
CA SER A 31 7.38 -13.01 -5.59
C SER A 31 7.31 -13.59 -4.18
N GLU A 32 8.40 -14.21 -3.73
CA GLU A 32 8.53 -14.73 -2.36
C GLU A 32 8.58 -13.60 -1.32
N GLU A 33 9.12 -12.45 -1.71
CA GLU A 33 9.27 -11.29 -0.85
C GLU A 33 8.35 -10.13 -1.26
N VAL A 34 7.98 -9.30 -0.28
CA VAL A 34 7.26 -8.06 -0.55
C VAL A 34 8.28 -6.97 -0.91
N LEU A 35 8.37 -6.67 -2.20
CA LEU A 35 9.22 -5.61 -2.74
C LEU A 35 8.56 -4.22 -2.72
N PRO A 36 9.34 -3.13 -2.80
CA PRO A 36 8.82 -1.76 -2.80
C PRO A 36 7.74 -1.47 -3.85
N GLU A 37 7.78 -2.10 -5.02
CA GLU A 37 6.77 -2.01 -6.07
C GLU A 37 5.39 -2.52 -5.62
N HIS A 38 5.34 -3.61 -4.87
CA HIS A 38 4.07 -4.14 -4.33
C HIS A 38 3.48 -3.20 -3.28
N VAL A 39 4.33 -2.45 -2.57
CA VAL A 39 3.91 -1.42 -1.61
C VAL A 39 3.38 -0.19 -2.35
N ALA A 40 4.08 0.25 -3.38
CA ALA A 40 3.67 1.37 -4.21
C ALA A 40 2.31 1.10 -4.88
N GLU A 41 2.11 -0.10 -5.40
CA GLU A 41 0.84 -0.51 -6.02
C GLU A 41 -0.28 -0.62 -4.97
N ALA A 42 -0.01 -1.22 -3.80
CA ALA A 42 -0.98 -1.25 -2.70
C ALA A 42 -1.42 0.13 -2.21
N LEU A 43 -0.50 1.10 -2.22
CA LEU A 43 -0.81 2.48 -1.88
C LEU A 43 -1.67 3.16 -2.96
N ALA A 44 -1.43 2.85 -4.23
CA ALA A 44 -2.21 3.37 -5.36
C ALA A 44 -3.67 2.86 -5.34
N TYR A 45 -3.93 1.66 -4.81
CA TYR A 45 -5.28 1.12 -4.67
C TYR A 45 -6.14 1.78 -3.57
N ARG A 46 -5.62 2.74 -2.80
CA ARG A 46 -6.44 3.42 -1.80
C ARG A 46 -7.48 4.31 -2.45
N SER A 47 -8.74 4.05 -2.12
CA SER A 47 -9.85 4.92 -2.51
C SER A 47 -9.83 6.24 -1.73
N PRO A 48 -10.28 7.38 -2.30
CA PRO A 48 -10.32 8.69 -1.63
C PRO A 48 -11.03 8.70 -0.26
N ARG A 49 -12.01 7.82 -0.05
CA ARG A 49 -12.74 7.68 1.23
C ARG A 49 -11.85 7.22 2.39
N GLU A 50 -10.73 6.55 2.11
CA GLU A 50 -9.77 6.09 3.12
C GLU A 50 -8.72 7.16 3.46
N LEU A 51 -8.58 8.18 2.59
CA LEU A 51 -7.75 9.37 2.82
C LEU A 51 -8.48 10.40 3.71
N ALA A 52 -9.82 10.46 3.62
CA ALA A 52 -10.64 11.43 4.36
C ALA A 52 -10.97 11.01 5.81
N ALA A 53 -10.72 9.76 6.19
CA ALA A 53 -11.07 9.21 7.51
C ALA A 53 -9.88 9.17 8.49
N ALA A 54 -8.89 10.05 8.31
CA ALA A 54 -7.71 10.20 9.16
C ALA A 54 -7.85 11.42 10.07
#